data_AF-A0A1J4JJ94-F1
#
_entry.id   AF-A0A1J4JJ94-F1
#
_cell.length_a   1.000
_cell.length_b   1.000
_cell.length_c   1.000
_cell.angle_alpha   90.00
_cell.angle_beta   90.00
_cell.angle_gamma   90.00
#
_symmetry.space_group_name_H-M   'P 1'
#
loop_
_entity.id
_entity.type
_entity.pdbx_description
1 polymer ?
#
loop_
_entity_poly.entity_id
_entity_poly.type
_entity_poly.pdbx_seq_one_letter_code
_entity_poly.pdbx_strand_id
1 'polypeptide(L)' 'MLPSGFKPYLVHNVAELEPLFTQNTVYAAVIAHSVGGALRRKIEEAAAAKNIHVVNAGCRQKQEEQ' A
#
# COMPACT_ATOMS: atom_id res chain seq x y z
N MET A 1 -11.74 -6.99 -9.20
CA MET A 1 -10.68 -7.91 -8.73
C MET A 1 -9.44 -7.56 -9.51
N LEU A 2 -8.28 -7.39 -8.87
CA LEU A 2 -7.05 -7.15 -9.63
C LEU A 2 -6.71 -8.38 -10.48
N PRO A 3 -5.98 -8.22 -11.59
CA PRO A 3 -5.47 -9.37 -12.36
C PRO A 3 -4.61 -10.32 -11.50
N SER A 4 -4.10 -9.84 -10.37
CA SER A 4 -3.40 -10.62 -9.35
C SER A 4 -4.30 -11.43 -8.41
N GLY A 5 -5.63 -11.36 -8.55
CA GLY A 5 -6.59 -12.11 -7.72
C GLY A 5 -6.94 -11.44 -6.38
N PHE A 6 -6.23 -10.37 -6.00
CA PHE A 6 -6.50 -9.63 -4.78
C PHE A 6 -7.64 -8.61 -4.94
N LYS A 7 -8.32 -8.32 -3.83
CA LYS A 7 -9.27 -7.20 -3.70
C LYS A 7 -8.49 -5.92 -3.34
N PRO A 8 -8.67 -4.81 -4.08
CA PRO A 8 -8.01 -3.56 -3.73
C PRO A 8 -8.60 -3.02 -2.44
N TYR A 9 -7.74 -2.62 -1.51
CA TYR A 9 -8.11 -1.91 -0.30
C TYR A 9 -7.37 -0.56 -0.26
N LEU A 10 -8.13 0.54 -0.22
CA LEU A 10 -7.58 1.88 -0.25
C LEU A 10 -7.07 2.27 1.15
N VAL A 11 -5.80 2.64 1.26
CA VAL A 11 -5.15 3.05 2.52
C VAL A 11 -4.72 4.51 2.46
N HIS A 12 -5.06 5.27 3.51
CA HIS A 12 -4.68 6.67 3.69
C HIS A 12 -3.59 6.85 4.75
N ASN A 13 -3.45 5.89 5.66
CA ASN A 13 -2.51 5.96 6.78
C ASN A 13 -2.05 4.54 7.18
N VAL A 14 -1.13 4.48 8.16
CA VAL A 14 -0.55 3.21 8.64
C VAL A 14 -1.55 2.40 9.48
N ALA A 15 -2.49 3.04 10.19
CA ALA A 15 -3.49 2.34 10.98
C ALA A 15 -4.50 1.58 10.09
N GLU A 16 -4.77 2.09 8.88
CA GLU A 16 -5.61 1.40 7.90
C GLU A 16 -4.95 0.14 7.29
N LEU A 17 -3.68 -0.13 7.60
CA LEU A 17 -3.05 -1.43 7.29
C LEU A 17 -3.45 -2.54 8.28
N GLU A 18 -3.95 -2.20 9.47
CA GLU A 18 -4.34 -3.19 10.49
C GLU A 18 -5.34 -4.26 9.98
N PRO A 19 -6.45 -3.91 9.31
CA PRO A 19 -7.38 -4.92 8.79
C PRO A 19 -6.77 -5.84 7.73
N LEU A 20 -5.67 -5.41 7.08
CA LEU A 20 -4.96 -6.20 6.09
C LEU A 20 -4.04 -7.27 6.72
N PHE A 21 -3.76 -7.22 8.03
CA PHE A 21 -2.92 -8.23 8.68
C PHE A 21 -3.52 -9.63 8.65
N THR A 22 -4.83 -9.74 8.87
CA THR A 22 -5.51 -11.04 8.89
C THR A 22 -5.91 -11.51 7.48
N GLN A 23 -6.00 -10.59 6.51
CA GLN A 23 -6.56 -10.87 5.18
C GLN A 23 -5.58 -10.57 4.04
N ASN A 24 -4.27 -10.66 4.30
CA ASN A 24 -3.21 -10.35 3.33
C ASN A 24 -3.19 -11.24 2.07
N THR A 25 -3.86 -12.41 2.09
CA THR A 25 -4.01 -13.31 0.93
C THR A 25 -5.19 -12.95 0.04
N VAL A 26 -6.14 -12.15 0.55
CA VAL A 26 -7.37 -11.78 -0.16
C VAL A 26 -7.32 -10.33 -0.62
N TYR A 27 -6.65 -9.45 0.13
CA TYR A 27 -6.61 -8.02 -0.14
C TYR A 27 -5.20 -7.53 -0.44
N ALA A 28 -5.12 -6.56 -1.33
CA ALA A 28 -3.91 -5.82 -1.64
C ALA A 28 -4.11 -4.34 -1.27
N ALA A 29 -3.09 -3.75 -0.66
CA ALA A 29 -3.09 -2.36 -0.27
C ALA A 29 -2.88 -1.45 -1.49
N VAL A 30 -3.73 -0.44 -1.63
CA VAL A 30 -3.65 0.60 -2.65
C VAL A 30 -3.49 1.93 -1.93
N ILE A 31 -2.33 2.58 -2.11
CA ILE A 31 -2.08 3.86 -1.43
C ILE A 31 -2.85 4.98 -2.12
N ALA A 32 -3.69 5.69 -1.36
CA ALA A 32 -4.50 6.78 -1.86
C ALA A 32 -3.65 7.94 -2.43
N HIS A 33 -4.15 8.61 -3.46
CA HIS A 33 -3.45 9.72 -4.12
C HIS A 33 -3.12 10.86 -3.13
N SER A 34 -4.00 11.13 -2.17
CA SER A 34 -3.86 12.19 -1.16
C SER A 34 -2.67 12.00 -0.20
N VAL A 35 -2.08 10.81 -0.14
CA VAL A 35 -0.96 10.51 0.78
C VAL A 35 0.35 11.08 0.23
N GLY A 36 1.03 11.90 1.04
CA GLY A 36 2.36 12.47 0.76
C GLY A 36 3.47 11.42 0.65
N GLY A 37 4.59 11.76 0.00
CA GLY A 37 5.73 10.85 -0.21
C GLY A 37 6.31 10.27 1.10
N ALA A 38 6.45 11.10 2.14
CA ALA A 38 6.96 10.67 3.44
C ALA A 38 6.07 9.62 4.12
N LEU A 39 4.75 9.76 4.04
CA LEU A 39 3.81 8.80 4.63
C LEU A 39 3.68 7.54 3.77
N ARG A 40 3.80 7.66 2.43
CA ARG A 40 3.88 6.51 1.51
C ARG A 40 5.03 5.59 1.88
N ARG A 41 6.23 6.13 2.12
CA ARG A 41 7.39 5.33 2.51
C ARG A 41 7.17 4.56 3.81
N LYS A 42 6.52 5.18 4.81
CA LYS A 42 6.16 4.50 6.06
C LYS A 42 5.14 3.38 5.83
N ILE A 43 4.16 3.59 4.96
CA ILE A 43 3.16 2.58 4.60
C ILE A 43 3.83 1.41 3.86
N GLU A 44 4.72 1.69 2.92
CA GLU A 44 5.47 0.67 2.17
C GLU A 44 6.39 -0.15 3.08
N GLU A 45 7.13 0.50 3.99
CA GLU A 45 8.01 -0.19 4.96
C GLU A 45 7.20 -1.07 5.94
N ALA A 46 6.08 -0.55 6.47
CA ALA A 46 5.19 -1.30 7.34
C ALA A 46 4.53 -2.48 6.62
N ALA A 47 4.10 -2.28 5.36
CA ALA A 47 3.52 -3.33 4.54
C ALA A 47 4.56 -4.42 4.20
N ALA A 48 5.79 -4.03 3.88
CA ALA A 48 6.89 -4.95 3.59
C ALA A 48 7.26 -5.81 4.81
N ALA A 49 7.35 -5.21 6.01
CA ALA A 49 7.62 -5.93 7.25
C ALA A 49 6.56 -7.00 7.58
N LYS A 50 5.37 -6.89 7.00
CA LYS A 50 4.19 -7.70 7.32
C LYS A 50 3.67 -8.50 6.11
N ASN A 51 4.45 -8.54 5.02
CA ASN A 51 4.15 -9.27 3.79
C ASN A 51 2.78 -8.92 3.18
N ILE A 52 2.39 -7.64 3.23
CA ILE A 52 1.18 -7.14 2.57
C ILE A 52 1.54 -6.69 1.16
N HIS A 53 0.80 -7.17 0.15
CA HIS A 53 1.01 -6.77 -1.23
C HIS A 53 0.52 -5.33 -1.46
N VAL A 54 1.41 -4.43 -1.86
CA VAL A 54 1.08 -3.04 -2.21
C VAL A 54 1.09 -2.88 -3.72
N VAL A 55 -0.06 -2.51 -4.30
CA VAL A 55 -0.25 -2.42 -5.76
C VAL A 55 0.56 -1.28 -6.37
N ASN A 56 0.60 -0.14 -5.68
CA ASN A 56 1.20 1.10 -6.18
C ASN A 56 2.56 1.39 -5.54
N ALA A 57 3.31 0.35 -5.15
CA ALA A 57 4.62 0.51 -4.52
C ALA A 57 5.58 1.29 -5.46
N GLY A 58 6.25 2.32 -4.94
CA GLY A 58 7.27 3.09 -5.67
C GLY A 58 6.74 4.08 -6.71
N CYS A 59 5.42 4.28 -6.83
CA CYS A 59 4.84 5.12 -7.89
C CYS A 59 5.16 6.63 -7.76
N ARG A 60 5.39 7.14 -6.54
CA ARG A 60 5.65 8.58 -6.31
C ARG A 60 7.15 8.95 -6.21
N GLN A 61 8.03 8.00 -5.86
CA GLN A 61 9.47 8.27 -5.86
C GLN A 61 9.99 8.66 -7.25
N LYS A 62 9.37 8.14 -8.32
CA LYS A 62 9.72 8.48 -9.71
C LYS A 62 9.40 9.92 -10.14
N GLN A 63 8.54 10.65 -9.41
CA GLN A 63 8.16 12.03 -9.78
C GLN A 63 8.97 13.10 -9.07
N GLU A 64 9.70 12.78 -8.00
CA GLU A 64 10.54 13.74 -7.25
C GLU A 64 12.04 13.65 -7.64
N GLU A 65 12.41 12.79 -8.60
CA GLU A 65 13.77 12.66 -9.15
C GLU A 65 13.94 13.22 -10.59
N GLN A 66 13.16 14.24 -10.99
CA GLN A 66 13.33 14.90 -12.29
C GLN A 66 13.35 16.43 -12.16
#